data_AF-A0A3D1KWS2-F1
#
_entry.id   AF-A0A3D1KWS2-F1
#
_cell.length_a   1.000
_cell.length_b   1.000
_cell.length_c   1.000
_cell.angle_alpha   90.00
_cell.angle_beta   90.00
_cell.angle_gamma   90.00
#
_symmetry.space_group_name_H-M   'P 1'
#
loop_
_entity.id
_entity.type
_entity.pdbx_description
1 polymer ?
#
loop_
_entity_poly.entity_id
_entity_poly.type
_entity_poly.pdbx_seq_one_letter_code
_entity_poly.pdbx_strand_id
1 'polypeptide(L)'
;MMAFITIRFLDLLDILLVAFLLYQLYRLLKGTVAFNIVVGLFSIYLLWLLIRLLKMELMESIMGQFIGVGVIALIIVFHPEIRRFLVFVGTHYNLNRVFALDQLLGTSKKKTINQVQIDILADACVSMAKSNTGALIVITLKSELNEQINTGEKLNAKISSSLLRTIFFKNTPLHDGAVIIRGNRIAAAGCILPLTQKEIDKSMGLRHRAAIGITEASDAVCIIVSEERGWISFAKDGEIQRRISKDTLMTLLAENIETEE
;
A
#
# COMPACT_ATOMS: atom_id res chain seq x y z
N MET A 1 -55.38 -17.08 12.74
CA MET A 1 -54.37 -17.03 13.83
C MET A 1 -53.31 -16.01 13.42
N MET A 2 -53.37 -14.79 13.96
CA MET A 2 -52.45 -13.72 13.57
C MET A 2 -51.10 -13.95 14.24
N ALA A 3 -50.06 -14.21 13.44
CA ALA A 3 -48.69 -14.26 13.91
C ALA A 3 -48.23 -12.82 14.21
N PHE A 4 -48.32 -12.41 15.46
CA PHE A 4 -47.68 -11.17 15.92
C PHE A 4 -46.17 -11.35 15.82
N ILE A 5 -45.53 -10.64 14.90
CA ILE A 5 -44.08 -10.52 14.83
C ILE A 5 -43.64 -9.75 16.08
N THR A 6 -43.17 -10.46 17.09
CA THR A 6 -42.54 -9.85 18.26
C THR A 6 -41.12 -9.43 17.86
N ILE A 7 -40.97 -8.21 17.37
CA ILE A 7 -39.67 -7.63 17.03
C ILE A 7 -38.87 -7.45 18.33
N ARG A 8 -37.80 -8.22 18.49
CA ARG A 8 -36.85 -8.08 19.59
C ARG A 8 -35.86 -6.97 19.25
N PHE A 9 -35.29 -6.32 20.27
CA PHE A 9 -34.19 -5.37 20.08
C PHE A 9 -33.01 -5.98 19.30
N LEU A 10 -32.76 -7.28 19.49
CA LEU A 10 -31.76 -8.03 18.75
C LEU A 10 -32.07 -8.12 17.25
N ASP A 11 -33.34 -8.23 16.85
CA ASP A 11 -33.73 -8.28 15.43
C ASP A 11 -33.47 -6.93 14.76
N LEU A 12 -33.72 -5.82 15.48
CA LEU A 12 -33.41 -4.47 15.00
C LEU A 12 -31.90 -4.26 14.85
N LEU A 13 -31.12 -4.71 15.84
CA LEU A 13 -29.66 -4.64 15.80
C LEU A 13 -29.09 -5.48 14.66
N ASP A 14 -29.61 -6.69 14.46
CA ASP A 14 -29.18 -7.60 13.39
C ASP A 14 -29.47 -7.02 12.00
N ILE A 15 -30.68 -6.52 11.76
CA ILE A 15 -31.03 -5.84 10.51
C ILE A 15 -30.11 -4.65 10.24
N LEU A 16 -29.79 -3.85 11.28
CA LEU A 16 -28.90 -2.71 11.15
C LEU A 16 -27.46 -3.14 10.83
N LEU A 17 -26.96 -4.19 11.48
CA LEU A 17 -25.63 -4.75 11.22
C LEU A 17 -25.51 -5.31 9.81
N VAL A 18 -26.50 -6.10 9.37
CA VAL A 18 -26.57 -6.66 8.01
C VAL A 18 -26.67 -5.54 6.98
N ALA A 19 -27.53 -4.54 7.22
CA ALA A 19 -27.66 -3.39 6.31
C ALA A 19 -26.35 -2.59 6.20
N PHE A 20 -25.64 -2.37 7.31
CA PHE A 20 -24.33 -1.74 7.31
C PHE A 20 -23.30 -2.57 6.54
N LEU A 21 -23.26 -3.89 6.75
CA LEU A 21 -22.35 -4.81 6.07
C LEU A 21 -22.62 -4.83 4.55
N LEU A 22 -23.88 -4.94 4.14
CA LEU A 22 -24.28 -4.90 2.74
C LEU A 22 -23.98 -3.55 2.08
N TYR A 23 -24.19 -2.44 2.79
CA TYR A 23 -23.84 -1.11 2.30
C TYR A 23 -22.33 -0.96 2.08
N GLN A 24 -21.53 -1.46 3.03
CA GLN A 24 -20.08 -1.46 2.93
C GLN A 24 -19.61 -2.31 1.74
N LEU A 25 -20.18 -3.49 1.55
CA LEU A 25 -19.89 -4.37 0.41
C LEU A 25 -20.27 -3.70 -0.92
N TYR A 26 -21.44 -3.06 -1.00
CA TYR A 26 -21.86 -2.29 -2.17
C TYR A 26 -20.86 -1.17 -2.50
N ARG A 27 -20.42 -0.40 -1.50
CA ARG A 27 -19.47 0.70 -1.70
C ARG A 27 -18.11 0.21 -2.18
N LEU A 28 -17.67 -0.97 -1.74
CA LEU A 28 -16.41 -1.59 -2.17
C LEU A 28 -16.48 -2.11 -3.61
N LEU A 29 -17.62 -2.67 -4.01
CA LEU A 29 -17.77 -3.25 -5.34
C LEU A 29 -18.08 -2.19 -6.42
N LYS A 30 -18.81 -1.12 -6.06
CA LYS A 30 -19.28 -0.10 -7.01
C LYS A 30 -18.11 0.54 -7.78
N GLY A 31 -18.21 0.51 -9.10
CA GLY A 31 -17.20 1.09 -10.00
C GLY A 31 -16.04 0.14 -10.35
N THR A 32 -16.03 -1.07 -9.80
CA THR A 32 -15.05 -2.11 -10.16
C THR A 32 -15.63 -3.12 -11.15
N VAL A 33 -14.76 -3.88 -11.82
CA VAL A 33 -15.18 -5.03 -12.66
C VAL A 33 -15.98 -6.06 -11.86
N ALA A 34 -15.71 -6.18 -10.55
CA ALA A 34 -16.42 -7.10 -9.66
C ALA A 34 -17.93 -6.77 -9.57
N PHE A 35 -18.34 -5.50 -9.70
CA PHE A 35 -19.75 -5.13 -9.75
C PHE A 35 -20.48 -5.78 -10.94
N ASN A 36 -19.87 -5.76 -12.12
CA ASN A 36 -20.44 -6.36 -13.32
C ASN A 36 -20.54 -7.90 -13.18
N ILE A 37 -19.56 -8.53 -12.53
CA ILE A 37 -19.58 -9.97 -12.26
C ILE A 37 -20.74 -10.33 -11.31
N VAL A 38 -20.94 -9.57 -10.24
CA VAL A 38 -22.05 -9.79 -9.30
C VAL A 38 -23.40 -9.63 -9.99
N VAL A 39 -23.58 -8.60 -10.81
CA VAL A 39 -24.81 -8.41 -11.61
C VAL A 39 -25.03 -9.56 -12.58
N GLY A 40 -23.97 -10.05 -13.24
CA GLY A 40 -24.03 -11.21 -14.14
C GLY A 40 -24.39 -12.51 -13.42
N LEU A 41 -23.82 -12.76 -12.24
CA LEU A 41 -24.16 -13.94 -11.44
C LEU A 41 -25.62 -13.87 -10.97
N PHE A 42 -26.06 -12.69 -10.55
CA PHE A 42 -27.44 -12.46 -10.11
C PHE A 42 -28.45 -12.65 -11.25
N SER A 43 -28.13 -12.22 -12.47
CA SER A 43 -29.01 -12.43 -13.63
C SER A 43 -29.12 -13.91 -14.02
N ILE A 44 -28.02 -14.67 -13.99
CA ILE A 44 -28.02 -16.12 -14.20
C ILE A 44 -28.87 -16.82 -13.12
N TYR A 45 -28.71 -16.43 -11.85
CA TYR A 45 -29.52 -16.97 -10.76
C TYR A 45 -31.01 -16.68 -10.94
N LEU A 46 -31.37 -15.47 -11.34
CA LEU A 46 -32.76 -15.08 -11.59
C LEU A 46 -33.36 -15.86 -12.77
N LEU A 47 -32.59 -16.08 -13.84
CA LEU A 47 -33.00 -16.91 -14.96
C LEU A 47 -33.26 -18.36 -14.52
N TRP A 48 -32.37 -18.93 -13.71
CA TRP A 48 -32.55 -20.27 -13.14
C TRP A 48 -33.81 -20.36 -12.28
N LEU A 49 -34.08 -19.34 -11.45
CA LEU A 49 -35.30 -19.26 -10.66
C LEU A 49 -36.56 -19.23 -11.54
N LEU A 50 -36.52 -18.48 -12.65
CA LEU A 50 -37.63 -18.37 -13.61
C LEU A 50 -37.90 -19.72 -14.30
N ILE A 51 -36.85 -20.41 -14.73
CA ILE A 51 -36.92 -21.77 -15.31
C ILE A 51 -37.55 -22.75 -14.32
N ARG A 52 -37.16 -22.68 -13.04
CA ARG A 52 -37.70 -23.51 -11.96
C ARG A 52 -39.17 -23.21 -11.69
N LEU A 53 -39.55 -21.94 -11.68
CA LEU A 53 -40.95 -21.51 -11.52
C LEU A 53 -41.83 -21.99 -12.67
N LEU A 54 -41.31 -21.99 -13.91
CA LEU A 54 -41.98 -22.50 -15.10
C LEU A 54 -41.98 -24.04 -15.21
N LYS A 55 -41.34 -24.75 -14.26
CA LYS A 55 -41.21 -26.22 -14.24
C LYS A 55 -40.60 -26.82 -15.51
N MET A 56 -39.63 -26.13 -16.11
CA MET A 56 -38.96 -26.60 -17.32
C MET A 56 -37.84 -27.61 -16.97
N GLU A 57 -38.19 -28.88 -16.77
CA GLU A 57 -37.30 -29.92 -16.22
C GLU A 57 -35.97 -30.09 -17.00
N LEU A 58 -36.03 -30.13 -18.34
CA LEU A 58 -34.81 -30.26 -19.17
C LEU A 58 -33.88 -29.07 -19.01
N MET A 59 -34.44 -27.86 -19.01
CA MET A 59 -33.67 -26.63 -18.88
C MET A 59 -33.11 -26.48 -17.45
N GLU A 60 -33.88 -26.88 -16.43
CA GLU A 60 -33.41 -26.93 -15.04
C GLU A 60 -32.21 -27.88 -14.89
N SER A 61 -32.26 -29.06 -15.53
CA SER A 61 -31.17 -30.03 -15.51
C SER A 61 -29.89 -29.50 -16.17
N ILE A 62 -30.01 -28.90 -17.38
CA ILE A 62 -28.88 -28.31 -18.11
C ILE A 62 -28.28 -27.13 -17.32
N MET A 63 -29.13 -26.23 -16.82
CA MET A 63 -28.68 -25.10 -16.01
C MET A 63 -28.02 -25.54 -14.71
N GLY A 64 -28.54 -26.59 -14.05
CA GLY A 64 -27.95 -27.16 -12.84
C GLY A 64 -26.51 -27.65 -13.07
N GLN A 65 -26.27 -28.38 -14.17
CA GLN A 65 -24.92 -28.80 -14.55
C GLN A 65 -24.01 -27.61 -14.87
N PHE A 66 -24.52 -26.63 -15.63
CA PHE A 66 -23.76 -25.42 -15.99
C PHE A 66 -23.36 -24.60 -14.76
N ILE A 67 -24.29 -24.39 -13.82
CA ILE A 67 -24.02 -23.69 -12.55
C ILE A 67 -23.01 -24.48 -11.71
N GLY A 68 -23.12 -25.80 -11.64
CA GLY A 68 -22.18 -26.65 -10.90
C GLY A 68 -20.73 -26.47 -11.37
N VAL A 69 -20.48 -26.56 -12.68
CA VAL A 69 -19.15 -26.30 -13.26
C VAL A 69 -18.78 -24.82 -13.11
N GLY A 70 -19.74 -23.92 -13.27
CA GLY A 70 -19.57 -22.48 -13.15
C GLY A 70 -19.05 -22.05 -11.77
N VAL A 71 -19.55 -22.65 -10.68
CA VAL A 71 -19.07 -22.37 -9.32
C VAL A 71 -17.59 -22.78 -9.16
N ILE A 72 -17.19 -23.93 -9.70
CA ILE A 72 -15.79 -24.38 -9.66
C ILE A 72 -14.90 -23.42 -10.44
N ALA A 73 -15.31 -23.06 -11.67
CA ALA A 73 -14.58 -22.09 -12.49
C ALA A 73 -14.47 -20.72 -11.80
N LEU A 74 -15.55 -20.26 -11.16
CA LEU A 74 -15.58 -19.02 -10.39
C LEU A 74 -14.55 -19.05 -9.25
N ILE A 75 -14.51 -20.13 -8.46
CA ILE A 75 -13.53 -20.28 -7.37
C ILE A 75 -12.10 -20.23 -7.90
N ILE A 76 -11.81 -20.89 -9.03
CA ILE A 76 -10.48 -20.88 -9.65
C ILE A 76 -10.09 -19.47 -10.12
N VAL A 77 -11.02 -18.76 -10.77
CA VAL A 77 -10.79 -17.39 -11.25
C VAL A 77 -10.58 -16.42 -10.09
N PHE A 78 -11.39 -16.54 -9.02
CA PHE A 78 -11.31 -15.69 -7.84
C PHE A 78 -10.30 -16.17 -6.78
N HIS A 79 -9.56 -17.24 -7.04
CA HIS A 79 -8.60 -17.79 -6.10
C HIS A 79 -7.53 -16.77 -5.66
N PRO A 80 -6.96 -15.92 -6.54
CA PRO A 80 -6.01 -14.88 -6.14
C PRO A 80 -6.62 -13.85 -5.18
N GLU A 81 -7.87 -13.44 -5.40
CA GLU A 81 -8.59 -12.48 -4.57
C GLU A 81 -8.89 -13.07 -3.19
N ILE A 82 -9.35 -14.32 -3.13
CA ILE A 82 -9.59 -15.04 -1.86
C ILE A 82 -8.28 -15.10 -1.06
N ARG A 83 -7.16 -15.46 -1.71
CA ARG A 83 -5.85 -15.47 -1.06
C ARG A 83 -5.48 -14.09 -0.53
N ARG A 84 -5.62 -13.04 -1.35
CA ARG A 84 -5.29 -11.66 -0.96
C ARG A 84 -6.15 -11.18 0.20
N PHE A 85 -7.44 -11.51 0.20
CA PHE A 85 -8.37 -11.20 1.30
C PHE A 85 -7.98 -11.92 2.59
N LEU A 86 -7.69 -13.23 2.53
CA LEU A 86 -7.27 -14.00 3.69
C LEU A 86 -5.95 -13.46 4.27
N VAL A 87 -4.99 -13.12 3.42
CA VAL A 87 -3.75 -12.47 3.84
C VAL A 87 -4.04 -11.10 4.44
N PHE A 88 -4.90 -10.29 3.84
CA PHE A 88 -5.30 -8.98 4.37
C PHE A 88 -5.93 -9.10 5.78
N VAL A 89 -6.85 -10.05 5.98
CA VAL A 89 -7.48 -10.32 7.28
C VAL A 89 -6.47 -10.86 8.28
N GLY A 90 -5.59 -11.78 7.86
CA GLY A 90 -4.55 -12.36 8.69
C GLY A 90 -3.41 -11.39 9.05
N THR A 91 -3.13 -10.40 8.20
CA THR A 91 -2.10 -9.38 8.43
C THR A 91 -2.63 -8.17 9.19
N HIS A 92 -3.92 -7.84 9.07
CA HIS A 92 -4.57 -6.81 9.89
C HIS A 92 -4.83 -7.25 11.33
N TYR A 93 -4.84 -8.56 11.59
CA TYR A 93 -4.74 -9.11 12.94
C TYR A 93 -3.28 -9.46 13.25
N ASN A 94 -2.48 -8.41 13.31
CA ASN A 94 -1.08 -8.46 13.70
C ASN A 94 -0.99 -9.15 15.09
N LEU A 95 -0.69 -10.46 15.13
CA LEU A 95 -0.43 -11.22 16.36
C LEU A 95 0.75 -10.63 17.15
N ASN A 96 1.57 -9.77 16.54
CA ASN A 96 2.54 -8.94 17.24
C ASN A 96 1.92 -7.85 18.13
N ARG A 97 0.60 -7.59 18.04
CA ARG A 97 -0.11 -6.71 18.98
C ARG A 97 -0.43 -7.42 20.31
N VAL A 98 -0.37 -8.76 20.36
CA VAL A 98 -0.45 -9.52 21.63
C VAL A 98 0.93 -9.63 22.28
N PHE A 99 2.01 -9.64 21.50
CA PHE A 99 3.38 -9.46 22.01
C PHE A 99 3.79 -7.98 22.17
N ALA A 100 2.85 -7.03 22.01
CA ALA A 100 3.02 -5.62 22.34
C ALA A 100 2.63 -5.30 23.80
N LEU A 101 2.66 -6.31 24.68
CA LEU A 101 2.64 -6.08 26.13
C LEU A 101 3.88 -5.30 26.62
N ASP A 102 4.94 -5.24 25.83
CA ASP A 102 6.08 -4.33 26.04
C ASP A 102 5.77 -2.86 25.69
N GLN A 103 4.71 -2.57 24.91
CA GLN A 103 4.29 -1.19 24.58
C GLN A 103 3.28 -0.62 25.58
N LEU A 104 2.60 -1.46 26.36
CA LEU A 104 1.71 -1.01 27.44
C LEU A 104 2.45 -0.68 28.75
N LEU A 105 3.68 -1.16 28.92
CA LEU A 105 4.51 -0.92 30.11
C LEU A 105 5.74 -0.05 29.87
N GLY A 106 5.98 0.41 28.63
CA GLY A 106 7.14 1.23 28.28
C GLY A 106 6.76 2.42 27.44
N THR A 107 6.95 3.61 27.99
CA THR A 107 7.01 4.92 27.31
C THR A 107 8.02 4.93 26.14
N SER A 108 7.69 4.27 25.03
CA SER A 108 8.41 4.42 23.77
C SER A 108 7.59 5.31 22.87
N LYS A 109 7.84 6.63 22.98
CA LYS A 109 7.55 7.56 21.89
C LYS A 109 8.03 6.91 20.59
N LYS A 110 7.14 6.82 19.60
CA LYS A 110 7.50 6.43 18.23
C LYS A 110 8.75 7.23 17.86
N LYS A 111 9.89 6.56 17.63
CA LYS A 111 11.15 7.25 17.37
C LYS A 111 11.10 7.81 15.95
N THR A 112 10.55 9.00 15.83
CA THR A 112 10.54 9.79 14.60
C THR A 112 11.94 10.28 14.28
N ILE A 113 12.19 10.59 13.02
CA ILE A 113 13.43 11.24 12.60
C ILE A 113 13.51 12.60 13.29
N ASN A 114 14.64 12.90 13.92
CA ASN A 114 14.87 14.19 14.58
C ASN A 114 15.60 15.16 13.64
N GLN A 115 15.68 16.45 14.02
CA GLN A 115 16.38 17.49 13.26
C GLN A 115 17.81 17.09 12.87
N VAL A 116 18.56 16.45 13.77
CA VAL A 116 19.94 15.98 13.49
C VAL A 116 19.97 14.97 12.33
N GLN A 117 18.98 14.08 12.25
CA GLN A 117 18.88 13.11 11.17
C GLN A 117 18.41 13.74 9.86
N ILE A 118 17.57 14.77 9.91
CA ILE A 118 17.21 15.58 8.74
C ILE A 118 18.46 16.24 8.16
N ASP A 119 19.30 16.85 9.01
CA ASP A 119 20.57 17.46 8.59
C ASP A 119 21.50 16.44 7.92
N ILE A 120 21.64 15.25 8.53
CA ILE A 120 22.44 14.14 7.98
C ILE A 120 21.93 13.70 6.59
N LEU A 121 20.59 13.60 6.42
CA LEU A 121 19.97 13.22 5.14
C LEU A 121 20.21 14.30 4.08
N ALA A 122 20.01 15.56 4.43
CA ALA A 122 20.23 16.69 3.52
C ALA A 122 21.71 16.77 3.10
N ASP A 123 22.64 16.64 4.04
CA ASP A 123 24.08 16.63 3.76
C ASP A 123 24.50 15.44 2.88
N ALA A 124 23.96 14.25 3.13
CA ALA A 124 24.20 13.09 2.28
C ALA A 124 23.70 13.34 0.85
N CYS A 125 22.50 13.88 0.69
CA CYS A 125 21.92 14.19 -0.61
C CYS A 125 22.73 15.25 -1.36
N VAL A 126 23.18 16.32 -0.70
CA VAL A 126 24.05 17.35 -1.29
C VAL A 126 25.40 16.78 -1.69
N SER A 127 25.98 15.90 -0.87
CA SER A 127 27.23 15.21 -1.21
C SER A 127 27.08 14.35 -2.45
N MET A 128 26.00 13.57 -2.55
CA MET A 128 25.72 12.70 -3.71
C MET A 128 25.37 13.52 -4.96
N ALA A 129 24.68 14.65 -4.80
CA ALA A 129 24.40 15.60 -5.87
C ALA A 129 25.70 16.15 -6.49
N LYS A 130 26.66 16.55 -5.66
CA LYS A 130 27.98 17.04 -6.13
C LYS A 130 28.77 15.98 -6.89
N SER A 131 28.64 14.71 -6.52
CA SER A 131 29.30 13.59 -7.19
C SER A 131 28.44 12.92 -8.27
N ASN A 132 27.30 13.50 -8.65
CA ASN A 132 26.34 12.92 -9.61
C ASN A 132 26.04 11.43 -9.32
N THR A 133 25.87 11.13 -8.04
CA THR A 133 25.56 9.79 -7.53
C THR A 133 24.05 9.70 -7.36
N GLY A 134 23.42 8.80 -8.11
CA GLY A 134 21.97 8.61 -8.06
C GLY A 134 21.53 8.02 -6.73
N ALA A 135 20.49 8.60 -6.13
CA ALA A 135 19.95 8.11 -4.86
C ALA A 135 18.42 8.17 -4.86
N LEU A 136 17.82 7.23 -4.14
CA LEU A 136 16.38 7.16 -3.89
C LEU A 136 16.12 6.73 -2.45
N ILE A 137 15.71 7.68 -1.62
CA ILE A 137 15.49 7.47 -0.18
C ILE A 137 13.99 7.64 0.08
N VAL A 138 13.36 6.61 0.63
CA VAL A 138 11.94 6.57 1.02
C VAL A 138 11.87 6.66 2.54
N ILE A 139 11.10 7.60 3.06
CA ILE A 139 10.85 7.76 4.49
C ILE A 139 9.38 7.45 4.75
N THR A 140 9.14 6.46 5.59
CA THR A 140 7.79 6.03 5.97
C THR A 140 7.27 6.82 7.15
N LEU A 141 5.99 7.20 7.11
CA LEU A 141 5.30 7.90 8.20
C LEU A 141 4.43 6.91 9.01
N LYS A 142 3.30 6.47 8.44
CA LYS A 142 2.38 5.49 9.05
C LYS A 142 2.41 4.15 8.33
N SER A 143 2.67 4.14 7.02
CA SER A 143 2.74 2.90 6.23
C SER A 143 3.96 2.06 6.60
N GLU A 144 3.78 0.75 6.76
CA GLU A 144 4.87 -0.17 7.11
C GLU A 144 5.79 -0.51 5.93
N LEU A 145 5.30 -0.40 4.69
CA LEU A 145 6.01 -0.75 3.44
C LEU A 145 6.73 -2.13 3.48
N ASN A 146 6.17 -3.10 4.21
CA ASN A 146 6.80 -4.41 4.40
C ASN A 146 7.02 -5.16 3.08
N GLU A 147 6.12 -5.01 2.11
CA GLU A 147 6.26 -5.64 0.79
C GLU A 147 7.53 -5.16 0.10
N GLN A 148 7.78 -3.84 0.10
CA GLN A 148 8.96 -3.23 -0.51
C GLN A 148 10.21 -3.54 0.30
N ILE A 149 10.15 -3.45 1.64
CA ILE A 149 11.28 -3.79 2.53
C ILE A 149 11.76 -5.22 2.32
N ASN A 150 10.85 -6.17 2.09
CA ASN A 150 11.19 -7.58 1.89
C ASN A 150 11.83 -7.87 0.52
N THR A 151 11.83 -6.92 -0.42
CA THR A 151 12.52 -7.07 -1.71
C THR A 151 14.00 -6.73 -1.66
N GLY A 152 14.44 -5.98 -0.63
CA GLY A 152 15.82 -5.52 -0.47
C GLY A 152 16.55 -6.19 0.69
N GLU A 153 17.79 -5.76 0.91
CA GLU A 153 18.63 -6.24 2.01
C GLU A 153 18.27 -5.52 3.31
N LYS A 154 17.92 -6.27 4.36
CA LYS A 154 17.51 -5.72 5.66
C LYS A 154 18.74 -5.30 6.46
N LEU A 155 18.87 -4.00 6.70
CA LEU A 155 20.03 -3.44 7.39
C LEU A 155 19.76 -3.15 8.86
N ASN A 156 18.56 -2.66 9.19
CA ASN A 156 18.23 -2.14 10.52
C ASN A 156 19.34 -1.24 11.11
N ALA A 157 19.91 -0.35 10.28
CA ALA A 157 21.08 0.46 10.65
C ALA A 157 20.69 1.87 11.13
N LYS A 158 21.57 2.52 11.91
CA LYS A 158 21.40 3.95 12.23
C LYS A 158 21.62 4.79 10.96
N ILE A 159 20.83 5.85 10.80
CA ILE A 159 21.01 6.81 9.71
C ILE A 159 22.37 7.50 9.89
N SER A 160 23.22 7.42 8.87
CA SER A 160 24.49 8.14 8.83
C SER A 160 24.84 8.53 7.38
N SER A 161 25.45 9.69 7.20
CA SER A 161 25.79 10.21 5.87
C SER A 161 26.77 9.27 5.14
N SER A 162 27.76 8.72 5.85
CA SER A 162 28.70 7.76 5.28
C SER A 162 28.01 6.49 4.80
N LEU A 163 27.11 5.89 5.60
CA LEU A 163 26.39 4.68 5.19
C LEU A 163 25.51 4.92 3.97
N LEU A 164 24.76 6.03 3.93
CA LEU A 164 23.93 6.36 2.77
C LEU A 164 24.77 6.53 1.50
N ARG A 165 25.89 7.24 1.58
CA ARG A 165 26.81 7.38 0.44
C ARG A 165 27.42 6.05 0.02
N THR A 166 27.75 5.17 0.96
CA THR A 166 28.26 3.83 0.64
C THR A 166 27.21 2.97 -0.06
N ILE A 167 25.96 3.01 0.41
CA ILE A 167 24.85 2.26 -0.22
C ILE A 167 24.65 2.71 -1.66
N PHE A 168 24.62 4.01 -1.93
CA PHE A 168 24.41 4.54 -3.28
C PHE A 168 25.70 4.66 -4.11
N PHE A 169 26.85 4.22 -3.59
CA PHE A 169 28.09 4.24 -4.35
C PHE A 169 27.97 3.30 -5.55
N LYS A 170 28.39 3.77 -6.73
CA LYS A 170 28.32 3.01 -7.98
C LYS A 170 29.06 1.68 -7.83
N ASN A 171 28.54 0.62 -8.44
CA ASN A 171 29.11 -0.73 -8.44
C ASN A 171 29.03 -1.48 -7.09
N THR A 172 28.17 -1.06 -6.17
CA THR A 172 27.85 -1.86 -4.98
C THR A 172 26.56 -2.65 -5.20
N PRO A 173 26.37 -3.85 -4.61
CA PRO A 173 25.12 -4.59 -4.80
C PRO A 173 23.86 -3.85 -4.33
N LEU A 174 23.99 -2.85 -3.46
CA LEU A 174 22.86 -2.14 -2.83
C LEU A 174 22.47 -0.82 -3.50
N HIS A 175 23.26 -0.32 -4.46
CA HIS A 175 23.02 0.99 -5.09
C HIS A 175 21.83 1.01 -6.06
N ASP A 176 21.43 -0.16 -6.54
CA ASP A 176 20.30 -0.34 -7.45
C ASP A 176 19.03 -0.57 -6.63
N GLY A 177 18.19 0.47 -6.58
CA GLY A 177 16.92 0.46 -5.86
C GLY A 177 16.82 1.59 -4.84
N ALA A 178 15.90 1.43 -3.90
CA ALA A 178 15.60 2.41 -2.88
C ALA A 178 16.16 2.02 -1.51
N VAL A 179 16.50 3.03 -0.71
CA VAL A 179 16.69 2.90 0.73
C VAL A 179 15.38 3.25 1.42
N ILE A 180 14.88 2.36 2.28
CA ILE A 180 13.67 2.62 3.06
C ILE A 180 14.07 2.92 4.50
N ILE A 181 13.64 4.07 5.00
CA ILE A 181 13.83 4.55 6.36
C ILE A 181 12.49 4.44 7.09
N ARG A 182 12.52 3.79 8.26
CA ARG A 182 11.35 3.64 9.14
C ARG A 182 11.69 4.12 10.54
N GLY A 183 10.94 5.12 11.01
CA GLY A 183 11.31 5.87 12.20
C GLY A 183 12.72 6.42 12.06
N ASN A 184 13.58 6.16 13.04
CA ASN A 184 14.94 6.69 13.08
C ASN A 184 16.03 5.76 12.52
N ARG A 185 15.68 4.75 11.70
CA ARG A 185 16.60 3.73 11.18
C ARG A 185 16.40 3.45 9.69
N ILE A 186 17.49 3.05 9.03
CA ILE A 186 17.44 2.45 7.70
C ILE A 186 16.96 1.01 7.85
N ALA A 187 15.75 0.72 7.39
CA ALA A 187 15.14 -0.61 7.46
C ALA A 187 15.80 -1.55 6.45
N ALA A 188 15.87 -1.14 5.18
CA ALA A 188 16.45 -1.91 4.09
C ALA A 188 17.03 -1.02 2.98
N ALA A 189 17.89 -1.60 2.14
CA ALA A 189 18.50 -0.98 0.96
C ALA A 189 18.34 -1.89 -0.28
N GLY A 190 18.47 -1.33 -1.48
CA GLY A 190 18.23 -2.07 -2.73
C GLY A 190 16.77 -2.52 -2.90
N CYS A 191 15.82 -1.80 -2.30
CA CYS A 191 14.40 -2.15 -2.36
C CYS A 191 13.81 -1.81 -3.73
N ILE A 192 12.97 -2.71 -4.25
CA ILE A 192 12.21 -2.52 -5.48
C ILE A 192 10.91 -1.78 -5.15
N LEU A 193 10.62 -0.72 -5.91
CA LEU A 193 9.42 0.11 -5.74
C LEU A 193 8.50 0.02 -6.96
N PRO A 194 7.17 0.19 -6.78
CA PRO A 194 6.26 0.35 -7.90
C PRO A 194 6.58 1.63 -8.68
N LEU A 195 6.40 1.58 -10.01
CA LEU A 195 6.56 2.74 -10.87
C LEU A 195 5.20 3.39 -11.14
N THR A 196 5.15 4.73 -11.15
CA THR A 196 3.95 5.44 -11.59
C THR A 196 3.62 5.14 -13.06
N GLN A 197 2.33 5.03 -13.35
CA GLN A 197 1.80 4.92 -14.72
C GLN A 197 1.39 6.27 -15.31
N LYS A 198 1.42 7.35 -14.52
CA LYS A 198 1.11 8.69 -15.03
C LYS A 198 2.09 9.09 -16.13
N GLU A 199 1.60 9.86 -17.09
CA GLU A 199 2.48 10.55 -18.02
C GLU A 199 3.29 11.59 -17.26
N ILE A 200 4.60 11.39 -17.24
CA ILE A 200 5.55 12.30 -16.61
C ILE A 200 6.53 12.80 -17.66
N ASP A 201 7.14 13.96 -17.39
CA ASP A 201 8.19 14.55 -18.23
C ASP A 201 9.23 13.49 -18.65
N LYS A 202 9.52 13.40 -19.95
CA LYS A 202 10.46 12.42 -20.53
C LYS A 202 11.87 12.55 -19.97
N SER A 203 12.24 13.69 -19.39
CA SER A 203 13.51 13.88 -18.69
C SER A 203 13.62 13.13 -17.35
N MET A 204 12.55 12.52 -16.87
CA MET A 204 12.53 11.77 -15.61
C MET A 204 12.81 10.28 -15.80
N GLY A 205 13.91 9.83 -15.20
CA GLY A 205 14.33 8.43 -15.16
C GLY A 205 13.55 7.56 -14.16
N LEU A 206 13.94 6.30 -14.06
CA LEU A 206 13.24 5.27 -13.27
C LEU A 206 13.13 5.61 -11.78
N ARG A 207 14.17 6.21 -11.16
CA ARG A 207 14.12 6.62 -9.74
C ARG A 207 13.03 7.65 -9.46
N HIS A 208 12.76 8.56 -10.40
CA HIS A 208 11.68 9.54 -10.26
C HIS A 208 10.31 8.86 -10.38
N ARG A 209 10.15 7.95 -11.35
CA ARG A 209 8.93 7.15 -11.51
C ARG A 209 8.63 6.29 -10.29
N ALA A 210 9.66 5.70 -9.71
CA ALA A 210 9.59 4.88 -8.50
C ALA A 210 9.18 5.73 -7.28
N ALA A 211 9.78 6.91 -7.11
CA ALA A 211 9.40 7.83 -6.04
C ALA A 211 7.94 8.29 -6.16
N ILE A 212 7.49 8.67 -7.35
CA ILE A 212 6.09 9.04 -7.58
C ILE A 212 5.19 7.83 -7.30
N GLY A 213 5.51 6.66 -7.85
CA GLY A 213 4.69 5.46 -7.69
C GLY A 213 4.52 5.02 -6.24
N ILE A 214 5.57 5.07 -5.43
CA ILE A 214 5.45 4.70 -4.00
C ILE A 214 4.67 5.75 -3.20
N THR A 215 4.79 7.03 -3.53
CA THR A 215 4.06 8.12 -2.84
C THR A 215 2.61 8.28 -3.33
N GLU A 216 2.24 7.68 -4.46
CA GLU A 216 0.83 7.52 -4.86
C GLU A 216 0.12 6.43 -4.05
N ALA A 217 0.85 5.38 -3.69
CA ALA A 217 0.31 4.20 -3.02
C ALA A 217 0.47 4.23 -1.49
N SER A 218 1.16 5.23 -0.94
CA SER A 218 1.44 5.32 0.49
C SER A 218 1.66 6.77 0.95
N ASP A 219 1.63 6.98 2.26
CA ASP A 219 1.96 8.25 2.91
C ASP A 219 3.48 8.52 3.04
N ALA A 220 4.30 7.76 2.33
CA ALA A 220 5.74 7.95 2.35
C ALA A 220 6.14 9.27 1.67
N VAL A 221 7.27 9.82 2.11
CA VAL A 221 7.95 10.91 1.40
C VAL A 221 9.25 10.37 0.81
N CYS A 222 9.63 10.89 -0.35
CA CYS A 222 10.81 10.42 -1.07
C CYS A 222 11.77 11.56 -1.40
N ILE A 223 13.06 11.28 -1.26
CA ILE A 223 14.16 12.15 -1.71
C ILE A 223 14.85 11.45 -2.87
N ILE A 224 15.06 12.18 -3.97
CA ILE A 224 15.68 11.68 -5.18
C ILE A 224 16.89 12.55 -5.50
N VAL A 225 18.03 11.92 -5.81
CA VAL A 225 19.20 12.59 -6.39
C VAL A 225 19.40 12.05 -7.80
N SER A 226 19.42 12.95 -8.78
CA SER A 226 19.62 12.58 -10.19
C SER A 226 21.08 12.21 -10.47
N GLU A 227 21.31 11.03 -11.05
CA GLU A 227 22.66 10.61 -11.50
C GLU A 227 23.14 11.36 -12.75
N GLU A 228 22.23 11.92 -13.54
CA GLU A 228 22.57 12.64 -14.77
C GLU A 228 22.92 14.11 -14.49
N ARG A 229 22.18 14.74 -13.58
CA ARG A 229 22.21 16.20 -13.39
C ARG A 229 22.58 16.64 -11.99
N GLY A 230 22.69 15.71 -11.04
CA GLY A 230 22.95 16.03 -9.63
C GLY A 230 21.82 16.79 -8.94
N TRP A 231 20.65 16.95 -9.57
CA TRP A 231 19.53 17.67 -8.96
C TRP A 231 18.87 16.84 -7.87
N ILE A 232 18.59 17.49 -6.75
CA ILE A 232 17.77 16.95 -5.68
C ILE A 232 16.30 17.23 -6.00
N SER A 233 15.46 16.23 -5.80
CA SER A 233 14.01 16.33 -5.91
C SER A 233 13.35 15.69 -4.69
N PHE A 234 12.15 16.15 -4.36
CA PHE A 234 11.33 15.62 -3.29
C PHE A 234 9.97 15.19 -3.86
N ALA A 235 9.49 14.01 -3.48
CA ALA A 235 8.18 13.52 -3.91
C ALA A 235 7.31 13.16 -2.71
N LYS A 236 6.03 13.49 -2.81
CA LYS A 236 4.99 13.26 -1.81
C LYS A 236 3.62 13.26 -2.50
N ASP A 237 2.71 12.41 -2.05
CA ASP A 237 1.31 12.34 -2.52
C ASP A 237 1.21 12.20 -4.07
N GLY A 238 2.19 11.54 -4.69
CA GLY A 238 2.28 11.38 -6.14
C GLY A 238 2.67 12.64 -6.92
N GLU A 239 3.08 13.70 -6.25
CA GLU A 239 3.67 14.90 -6.84
C GLU A 239 5.18 14.95 -6.60
N ILE A 240 5.90 15.70 -7.45
CA ILE A 240 7.35 15.84 -7.36
C ILE A 240 7.78 17.30 -7.51
N GLN A 241 8.52 17.78 -6.52
CA GLN A 241 9.22 19.07 -6.56
C GLN A 241 10.67 18.84 -6.98
N ARG A 242 11.06 19.43 -8.10
CA ARG A 242 12.38 19.23 -8.73
C ARG A 242 13.32 20.39 -8.43
N ARG A 243 14.63 20.11 -8.45
CA ARG A 243 15.70 21.11 -8.33
C ARG A 243 15.60 21.94 -7.04
N ILE A 244 15.34 21.27 -5.93
CA ILE A 244 15.25 21.92 -4.62
C ILE A 244 16.64 22.17 -4.04
N SER A 245 16.78 23.23 -3.24
CA SER A 245 18.00 23.52 -2.49
C SER A 245 18.09 22.65 -1.23
N LYS A 246 19.25 22.66 -0.57
CA LYS A 246 19.43 22.02 0.74
C LYS A 246 18.42 22.54 1.76
N ASP A 247 18.28 23.86 1.84
CA ASP A 247 17.40 24.51 2.81
C ASP A 247 15.94 24.14 2.55
N THR A 248 15.50 24.17 1.28
CA THR A 248 14.15 23.73 0.91
C THR A 248 13.92 22.26 1.24
N LEU A 249 14.89 21.38 0.99
CA LEU A 249 14.79 19.97 1.38
C LEU A 249 14.62 19.81 2.90
N MET A 250 15.39 20.56 3.71
CA MET A 250 15.28 20.52 5.16
C MET A 250 13.91 20.98 5.64
N THR A 251 13.39 22.09 5.10
CA THR A 251 12.04 22.59 5.41
C THR A 251 10.97 21.55 5.05
N LEU A 252 11.03 20.99 3.84
CA LEU A 252 10.08 19.96 3.40
C LEU A 252 10.14 18.72 4.28
N LEU A 253 11.33 18.28 4.70
CA LEU A 253 11.46 17.14 5.60
C LEU A 253 10.88 17.45 6.98
N ALA A 254 11.19 18.60 7.57
CA ALA A 254 10.67 18.99 8.87
C ALA A 254 9.13 19.06 8.86
N GLU A 255 8.54 19.75 7.88
CA GLU A 255 7.08 19.90 7.76
C GLU A 255 6.34 18.57 7.63
N ASN A 256 6.91 17.60 6.92
CA ASN A 256 6.24 16.34 6.58
C ASN A 256 6.56 15.18 7.53
N ILE A 257 7.60 15.30 8.35
CA ILE A 257 8.03 14.26 9.30
C ILE A 257 7.64 14.62 10.73
N GLU A 258 7.64 15.90 11.09
CA GLU A 258 7.39 16.37 12.47
C GLU A 258 5.91 16.60 12.80
N THR A 259 4.99 16.39 11.86
CA THR A 259 3.54 16.50 12.09
C THR A 259 2.97 15.28 12.83
N GLU A 260 3.43 15.08 14.08
CA GLU A 260 2.67 14.45 15.15
C GLU A 260 2.60 15.46 16.32
N GLU A 261 1.79 16.51 16.15
CA GLU A 261 1.04 17.11 17.28
C GLU A 261 -0.34 16.48 17.37
#